data_AF-A0AA89BPC9-F1
#
_entry.id   AF-A0AA89BPC9-F1
#
_cell.length_a   1.000
_cell.length_b   1.000
_cell.length_c   1.000
_cell.angle_alpha   90.00
_cell.angle_beta   90.00
_cell.angle_gamma   90.00
#
_symmetry.space_group_name_H-M   'P 1'
#
loop_
_entity.id
_entity.type
_entity.pdbx_description
1 polymer ?
#
loop_
_entity_poly.entity_id
_entity_poly.type
_entity_poly.pdbx_seq_one_letter_code
_entity_poly.pdbx_strand_id
1 'polypeptide(L)'
;MFNDVLSHARGHHADLGRVVIQHPNLSNPIVVPLQQWENIDADTVMDEISKVLNSNEGLDVDENMVVTVGTIDLPKGGAKKPITRLSGPANSLQKKRSLIYVENDNNLCLAISVALCFLKTCTVVDADHSLVKESTRLDHILKCRTVFKNVLQSSTRKKRKKLGMEIAVDLCKRTGLPTTRYLGLNDIPKFEQLLNVNIFVVSSRVSDKFVRILDNDDRPNLYLYHIETEAENHWHGIVNIQGFFKGAYFCKNCKQPFN
;
A
#
# COMPACT_ATOMS: atom_id res chain seq x y z
N MET A 1 19.79 28.14 -0.31
CA MET A 1 20.28 26.98 -1.10
C MET A 1 20.23 25.69 -0.29
N PHE A 2 21.12 25.43 0.68
CA PHE A 2 21.08 24.15 1.42
C PHE A 2 19.80 23.95 2.24
N ASN A 3 19.27 24.98 2.88
CA ASN A 3 17.97 24.89 3.57
C ASN A 3 16.84 24.49 2.62
N ASP A 4 16.86 24.97 1.38
CA ASP A 4 15.84 24.63 0.38
C ASP A 4 15.97 23.17 -0.06
N VAL A 5 17.20 22.69 -0.28
CA VAL A 5 17.49 21.28 -0.60
C VAL A 5 17.11 20.36 0.56
N LEU A 6 17.45 20.72 1.80
CA LEU A 6 17.10 19.97 3.00
C LEU A 6 15.59 19.93 3.20
N SER A 7 14.89 21.06 3.04
CA SER A 7 13.43 21.12 3.17
C SER A 7 12.71 20.23 2.13
N HIS A 8 13.19 20.21 0.88
CA HIS A 8 12.69 19.31 -0.16
C HIS A 8 12.99 17.84 0.15
N ALA A 9 14.19 17.55 0.66
CA ALA A 9 14.63 16.19 0.97
C ALA A 9 13.93 15.61 2.21
N ARG A 10 13.65 16.41 3.25
CA ARG A 10 13.01 15.97 4.51
C ARG A 10 11.69 15.24 4.28
N GLY A 11 10.94 15.63 3.26
CA GLY A 11 9.55 15.23 3.10
C GLY A 11 8.73 15.62 4.35
N HIS A 12 7.83 14.74 4.80
CA HIS A 12 6.93 15.05 5.92
C HIS A 12 7.41 14.59 7.31
N HIS A 13 8.32 13.60 7.44
CA HIS A 13 8.54 12.91 8.73
C HIS A 13 9.94 12.30 8.99
N ALA A 14 11.02 12.80 8.37
CA ALA A 14 12.36 12.31 8.70
C ALA A 14 12.73 12.58 10.18
N ASP A 15 13.10 11.53 10.92
CA ASP A 15 13.60 11.61 12.30
C ASP A 15 15.13 11.81 12.31
N LEU A 16 15.85 11.18 11.37
CA LEU A 16 17.29 11.35 11.18
C LEU A 16 17.62 11.74 9.74
N GLY A 17 18.72 12.46 9.55
CA GLY A 17 19.22 12.82 8.25
C GLY A 17 20.74 12.67 8.13
N ARG A 18 21.22 12.59 6.91
CA ARG A 18 22.64 12.61 6.55
C ARG A 18 22.80 13.36 5.23
N VAL A 19 23.88 14.12 5.10
CA VAL A 19 24.24 14.79 3.84
C VAL A 19 25.61 14.26 3.38
N VAL A 20 25.71 13.93 2.10
CA VAL A 20 26.96 13.53 1.47
C VAL A 20 27.17 14.41 0.24
N ILE A 21 28.30 15.10 0.18
CA ILE A 21 28.68 15.94 -0.96
C ILE A 21 29.86 15.27 -1.65
N GLN A 22 29.70 15.02 -2.94
CA GLN A 22 30.70 14.43 -3.81
C GLN A 22 31.11 15.44 -4.87
N HIS A 23 32.40 15.51 -5.14
CA HIS A 23 32.96 16.32 -6.22
C HIS A 23 34.25 15.68 -6.73
N PRO A 24 34.56 15.71 -8.04
CA PRO A 24 35.79 15.11 -8.59
C PRO A 24 37.09 15.66 -7.99
N ASN A 25 37.10 16.93 -7.59
CA ASN A 25 38.28 17.58 -6.97
C ASN A 25 38.44 17.26 -5.47
N LEU A 26 37.52 16.50 -4.87
CA LEU A 26 37.65 16.07 -3.48
C LEU A 26 38.19 14.64 -3.42
N SER A 27 39.31 14.45 -2.73
CA SER A 27 39.87 13.11 -2.50
C SER A 27 38.93 12.20 -1.70
N ASN A 28 38.15 12.80 -0.78
CA ASN A 28 37.12 12.13 0.01
C ASN A 28 35.83 12.94 -0.01
N PRO A 29 34.65 12.30 -0.05
CA PRO A 29 33.39 13.03 0.02
C PRO A 29 33.24 13.75 1.36
N ILE A 30 32.65 14.93 1.35
CA ILE A 30 32.27 15.65 2.57
C ILE A 30 31.02 14.97 3.12
N VAL A 31 31.09 14.55 4.38
CA VAL A 31 30.01 13.80 5.03
C VAL A 31 29.56 14.54 6.27
N VAL A 32 28.33 15.02 6.26
CA VAL A 32 27.62 15.38 7.49
C VAL A 32 27.12 14.07 8.10
N PRO A 33 27.52 13.71 9.33
CA PRO A 33 27.18 12.44 9.94
C PRO A 33 25.67 12.30 10.16
N LEU A 34 25.22 11.04 10.36
CA LEU A 34 23.82 10.76 10.67
C LEU A 34 23.46 11.37 12.03
N GLN A 35 22.49 12.26 12.04
CA GLN A 35 22.02 12.93 13.26
C GLN A 35 20.53 13.25 13.20
N GLN A 36 19.98 13.76 14.30
CA GLN A 36 18.58 14.24 14.34
C GLN A 36 18.37 15.30 13.27
N TRP A 37 17.25 15.22 12.55
CA TRP A 37 16.98 16.14 11.45
C TRP A 37 16.98 17.60 11.90
N GLU A 38 16.53 17.86 13.12
CA GLU A 38 16.49 19.18 13.75
C GLU A 38 17.88 19.83 13.86
N ASN A 39 18.94 19.03 13.86
CA ASN A 39 20.33 19.48 13.96
C ASN A 39 21.03 19.57 12.60
N ILE A 40 20.31 19.37 11.48
CA ILE A 40 20.84 19.49 10.12
C ILE A 40 20.31 20.76 9.52
N ASP A 41 21.08 21.83 9.66
CA ASP A 41 20.86 23.11 9.00
C ASP A 41 21.98 23.41 8.00
N ALA A 42 21.81 24.48 7.23
CA ALA A 42 22.83 24.95 6.30
C ALA A 42 24.16 25.23 7.00
N ASP A 43 24.15 25.75 8.23
CA ASP A 43 25.36 26.09 8.98
C ASP A 43 26.18 24.84 9.29
N THR A 44 25.52 23.75 9.71
CA THR A 44 26.16 22.46 9.96
C THR A 44 26.78 21.87 8.69
N VAL A 45 26.12 22.00 7.54
CA VAL A 45 26.68 21.55 6.26
C VAL A 45 27.91 22.40 5.90
N MET A 46 27.82 23.72 6.05
CA MET A 46 28.92 24.65 5.75
C MET A 46 30.12 24.47 6.69
N ASP A 47 29.89 24.12 7.95
CA ASP A 47 30.94 23.79 8.91
C ASP A 47 31.72 22.55 8.47
N GLU A 48 31.04 21.50 8.03
CA GLU A 48 31.71 20.29 7.51
C GLU A 48 32.44 20.56 6.19
N ILE A 49 31.88 21.39 5.31
CA ILE A 49 32.58 21.84 4.10
C ILE A 49 33.87 22.59 4.50
N SER A 50 33.77 23.53 5.45
CA SER A 50 34.91 24.36 5.89
C SER A 50 36.01 23.53 6.53
N LYS A 51 35.66 22.50 7.32
CA LYS A 51 36.64 21.57 7.90
C LYS A 51 37.45 20.84 6.82
N VAL A 52 36.79 20.42 5.74
CA VAL A 52 37.45 19.70 4.65
C VAL A 52 38.28 20.63 3.77
N LEU A 53 37.75 21.82 3.43
CA LEU A 53 38.43 22.80 2.57
C LEU A 53 39.62 23.51 3.25
N ASN A 54 39.61 23.66 4.58
CA ASN A 54 40.77 24.16 5.34
C ASN A 54 42.04 23.29 5.20
N SER A 55 41.93 22.15 4.51
CA SER A 55 43.03 21.24 4.16
C SER A 55 43.81 21.64 2.89
N ASN A 56 43.56 22.83 2.31
CA ASN A 56 44.12 23.38 1.06
C ASN A 56 43.50 22.85 -0.25
N GLU A 57 42.21 22.52 -0.27
CA GLU A 57 41.47 22.23 -1.51
C GLU A 57 40.45 23.36 -1.78
N GLY A 58 40.45 23.91 -3.00
CA GLY A 58 39.39 24.79 -3.48
C GLY A 58 38.27 23.97 -4.11
N LEU A 59 37.00 24.29 -3.80
CA LEU A 59 35.84 23.62 -4.37
C LEU A 59 35.09 24.58 -5.27
N ASP A 60 35.04 24.27 -6.56
CA ASP A 60 34.18 24.96 -7.51
C ASP A 60 32.76 24.40 -7.39
N VAL A 61 31.77 25.29 -7.35
CA VAL A 61 30.35 24.90 -7.35
C VAL A 61 29.91 24.80 -8.81
N ASP A 62 30.10 23.63 -9.40
CA ASP A 62 29.77 23.33 -10.80
C ASP A 62 28.73 22.19 -10.93
N GLU A 63 28.45 21.76 -12.16
CA GLU A 63 27.50 20.66 -12.45
C GLU A 63 27.96 19.29 -11.94
N ASN A 64 29.22 19.15 -11.54
CA ASN A 64 29.80 17.90 -11.04
C ASN A 64 29.65 17.75 -9.51
N MET A 65 29.16 18.79 -8.82
CA MET A 65 28.87 18.73 -7.39
C MET A 65 27.56 17.98 -7.14
N VAL A 66 27.67 16.75 -6.62
CA VAL A 66 26.51 15.92 -6.30
C VAL A 66 26.25 15.94 -4.80
N VAL A 67 25.08 16.46 -4.41
CA VAL A 67 24.61 16.47 -3.02
C VAL A 67 23.55 15.38 -2.83
N THR A 68 23.87 14.37 -2.03
CA THR A 68 22.96 13.30 -1.65
C THR A 68 22.47 13.52 -0.23
N VAL A 69 21.15 13.65 -0.06
CA VAL A 69 20.52 13.75 1.26
C VAL A 69 19.80 12.45 1.56
N GLY A 70 20.21 11.77 2.64
CA GLY A 70 19.57 10.55 3.13
C GLY A 70 18.67 10.88 4.32
N THR A 71 17.43 10.42 4.29
CA THR A 71 16.45 10.53 5.38
C THR A 71 16.16 9.16 5.98
N ILE A 72 16.00 9.09 7.31
CA ILE A 72 15.55 7.88 8.01
C ILE A 72 14.37 8.22 8.91
N ASP A 73 13.28 7.47 8.76
CA ASP A 73 12.13 7.49 9.65
C ASP A 73 12.30 6.37 10.69
N LEU A 74 12.45 6.71 11.97
CA LEU A 74 12.61 5.74 13.04
C LEU A 74 11.25 5.10 13.39
N PRO A 75 11.16 3.77 13.50
CA PRO A 75 9.93 3.11 13.89
C PRO A 75 9.61 3.40 15.37
N LYS A 76 8.63 4.27 15.64
CA LYS A 76 8.13 4.53 17.00
C LYS A 76 7.27 3.34 17.50
N GLY A 77 7.55 2.86 18.71
CA GLY A 77 6.84 1.73 19.32
C GLY A 77 5.33 1.99 19.48
N GLY A 78 4.51 0.95 19.27
CA GLY A 78 3.03 1.06 19.34
C GLY A 78 2.34 1.60 18.08
N ALA A 79 3.09 2.08 17.08
CA ALA A 79 2.53 2.65 15.86
C ALA A 79 2.02 1.58 14.85
N LYS A 80 1.13 2.02 13.95
CA LYS A 80 0.63 1.20 12.82
C LYS A 80 1.82 0.72 11.99
N LYS A 81 1.95 -0.60 11.78
CA LYS A 81 3.13 -1.20 11.15
C LYS A 81 3.23 -0.87 9.65
N PRO A 82 4.38 -0.37 9.16
CA PRO A 82 4.63 -0.19 7.72
C PRO A 82 4.76 -1.53 6.99
N ILE A 83 4.54 -1.48 5.67
CA ILE A 83 4.90 -2.60 4.79
C ILE A 83 6.38 -2.45 4.48
N THR A 84 7.20 -3.33 5.07
CA THR A 84 8.66 -3.30 4.92
C THR A 84 9.19 -4.53 4.21
N ARG A 85 8.43 -5.62 4.21
CA ARG A 85 8.80 -6.89 3.61
C ARG A 85 7.60 -7.49 2.91
N LEU A 86 7.70 -7.64 1.59
CA LEU A 86 6.64 -8.18 0.74
C LEU A 86 6.67 -9.72 0.68
N SER A 87 7.84 -10.34 0.68
CA SER A 87 7.96 -11.79 0.48
C SER A 87 8.76 -12.50 1.59
N GLY A 88 8.60 -13.82 1.69
CA GLY A 88 9.24 -14.67 2.70
C GLY A 88 8.39 -14.96 3.96
N PRO A 89 8.88 -15.83 4.86
CA PRO A 89 8.12 -16.24 6.04
C PRO A 89 7.84 -15.07 6.97
N ALA A 90 6.60 -14.99 7.46
CA ALA A 90 6.14 -13.95 8.38
C ALA A 90 6.39 -12.52 7.86
N ASN A 91 6.17 -12.30 6.56
CA ASN A 91 6.27 -11.00 5.90
C ASN A 91 5.33 -9.95 6.53
N SER A 92 5.55 -8.68 6.20
CA SER A 92 4.80 -7.57 6.80
C SER A 92 3.31 -7.63 6.41
N LEU A 93 2.99 -8.21 5.26
CA LEU A 93 1.62 -8.35 4.75
C LEU A 93 0.79 -9.32 5.59
N GLN A 94 1.33 -10.49 5.93
CA GLN A 94 0.66 -11.48 6.78
C GLN A 94 0.37 -10.94 8.19
N LYS A 95 1.21 -10.02 8.68
CA LYS A 95 1.07 -9.39 10.01
C LYS A 95 0.14 -8.17 10.02
N LYS A 96 -0.19 -7.61 8.85
CA LYS A 96 -0.90 -6.33 8.74
C LYS A 96 -2.41 -6.52 8.81
N ARG A 97 -3.00 -6.17 9.95
CA ARG A 97 -4.45 -6.30 10.23
C ARG A 97 -5.36 -5.54 9.27
N SER A 98 -4.86 -4.49 8.63
CA SER A 98 -5.61 -3.68 7.67
C SER A 98 -5.72 -4.31 6.27
N LEU A 99 -5.11 -5.48 6.07
CA LEU A 99 -5.03 -6.19 4.81
C LEU A 99 -5.59 -7.62 4.97
N ILE A 100 -6.38 -8.05 3.99
CA ILE A 100 -6.74 -9.45 3.79
C ILE A 100 -5.64 -10.07 2.94
N TYR A 101 -4.79 -10.85 3.59
CA TYR A 101 -3.77 -11.61 2.90
C TYR A 101 -4.43 -12.75 2.12
N VAL A 102 -4.31 -12.68 0.80
CA VAL A 102 -4.80 -13.72 -0.11
C VAL A 102 -3.67 -14.69 -0.36
N GLU A 103 -3.90 -15.95 -0.01
CA GLU A 103 -2.96 -17.04 -0.22
C GLU A 103 -3.56 -18.03 -1.20
N ASN A 104 -3.13 -17.95 -2.45
CA ASN A 104 -3.55 -18.82 -3.52
C ASN A 104 -2.38 -19.12 -4.46
N ASP A 105 -2.51 -20.25 -5.11
CA ASP A 105 -1.60 -20.87 -6.08
C ASP A 105 -2.15 -20.79 -7.50
N ASN A 106 -3.25 -20.06 -7.69
CA ASN A 106 -3.97 -19.94 -8.94
C ASN A 106 -4.08 -18.48 -9.39
N ASN A 107 -4.65 -18.27 -10.58
CA ASN A 107 -4.74 -16.96 -11.20
C ASN A 107 -5.92 -16.09 -10.69
N LEU A 108 -6.57 -16.47 -9.59
CA LEU A 108 -7.79 -15.82 -9.08
C LEU A 108 -7.53 -14.81 -7.96
N CYS A 109 -6.29 -14.42 -7.68
CA CYS A 109 -5.97 -13.55 -6.53
C CYS A 109 -6.71 -12.21 -6.61
N LEU A 110 -6.88 -11.63 -7.80
CA LEU A 110 -7.69 -10.42 -7.99
C LEU A 110 -9.16 -10.65 -7.61
N ALA A 111 -9.79 -11.65 -8.22
CA ALA A 111 -11.19 -11.95 -8.01
C ALA A 111 -11.49 -12.32 -6.54
N ILE A 112 -10.58 -13.07 -5.89
CA ILE A 112 -10.66 -13.39 -4.45
C ILE A 112 -10.55 -12.11 -3.61
N SER A 113 -9.60 -11.23 -3.93
CA SER A 113 -9.43 -9.97 -3.19
C SER A 113 -10.67 -9.08 -3.30
N VAL A 114 -11.22 -8.95 -4.51
CA VAL A 114 -12.46 -8.21 -4.78
C VAL A 114 -13.63 -8.82 -4.01
N ALA A 115 -13.83 -10.14 -4.10
CA ALA A 115 -14.89 -10.85 -3.40
C ALA A 115 -14.84 -10.61 -1.88
N LEU A 116 -13.66 -10.77 -1.28
CA LEU A 116 -13.50 -10.62 0.17
C LEU A 116 -13.67 -9.18 0.65
N CYS A 117 -13.18 -8.20 -0.11
CA CYS A 117 -13.43 -6.78 0.17
C CYS A 117 -14.91 -6.42 0.02
N PHE A 118 -15.58 -6.93 -1.02
CA PHE A 118 -17.00 -6.68 -1.25
C PHE A 118 -17.89 -7.27 -0.16
N LEU A 119 -17.61 -8.48 0.31
CA LEU A 119 -18.33 -9.07 1.44
C LEU A 119 -18.24 -8.23 2.71
N LYS A 120 -17.15 -7.47 2.89
CA LYS A 120 -16.98 -6.55 4.03
C LYS A 120 -17.80 -5.28 3.92
N THR A 121 -18.26 -4.91 2.73
CA THR A 121 -19.20 -3.80 2.55
C THR A 121 -20.65 -4.20 2.76
N CYS A 122 -20.94 -5.50 2.82
CA CYS A 122 -22.30 -6.00 3.02
C CYS A 122 -22.71 -5.94 4.50
N THR A 123 -23.99 -5.68 4.74
CA THR A 123 -24.58 -5.71 6.08
C THR A 123 -24.64 -7.14 6.58
N VAL A 124 -24.17 -7.39 7.81
CA VAL A 124 -24.23 -8.71 8.42
C VAL A 124 -25.58 -8.90 9.08
N VAL A 125 -26.29 -9.96 8.69
CA VAL A 125 -27.59 -10.32 9.25
C VAL A 125 -27.51 -11.65 9.98
N ASP A 126 -28.21 -11.75 11.11
CA ASP A 126 -28.46 -13.01 11.79
C ASP A 126 -29.63 -13.70 11.06
N ALA A 127 -29.45 -14.91 10.51
CA ALA A 127 -30.59 -15.67 9.98
C ALA A 127 -30.43 -17.18 10.07
N ASP A 128 -31.58 -17.83 10.25
CA ASP A 128 -31.81 -19.27 10.21
C ASP A 128 -31.46 -19.85 8.83
N HIS A 129 -30.79 -21.00 8.86
CA HIS A 129 -30.09 -21.63 7.75
C HIS A 129 -30.98 -22.14 6.59
N SER A 130 -32.28 -21.88 6.61
CA SER A 130 -33.28 -22.83 6.09
C SER A 130 -33.69 -22.68 4.63
N LEU A 131 -33.36 -21.59 3.91
CA LEU A 131 -34.04 -21.32 2.62
C LEU A 131 -33.19 -20.90 1.42
N VAL A 132 -31.87 -20.69 1.53
CA VAL A 132 -31.08 -20.19 0.39
C VAL A 132 -30.17 -21.28 -0.17
N LYS A 133 -30.56 -21.86 -1.32
CA LYS A 133 -29.71 -22.73 -2.14
C LYS A 133 -28.41 -22.01 -2.51
N GLU A 134 -27.35 -22.78 -2.77
CA GLU A 134 -25.99 -22.25 -2.98
C GLU A 134 -25.89 -21.29 -4.19
N SER A 135 -26.65 -21.55 -5.25
CA SER A 135 -26.76 -20.67 -6.43
C SER A 135 -27.52 -19.37 -6.15
N THR A 136 -28.54 -19.39 -5.28
CA THR A 136 -29.31 -18.18 -4.91
C THR A 136 -28.60 -17.29 -3.91
N ARG A 137 -27.49 -17.75 -3.32
CA ARG A 137 -26.75 -17.02 -2.29
C ARG A 137 -25.97 -15.84 -2.84
N LEU A 138 -25.29 -15.97 -3.99
CA LEU A 138 -24.60 -14.82 -4.58
C LEU A 138 -25.61 -13.81 -5.13
N ASP A 139 -26.67 -14.27 -5.78
CA ASP A 139 -27.75 -13.40 -6.26
C ASP A 139 -28.35 -12.58 -5.13
N HIS A 140 -28.59 -13.23 -3.98
CA HIS A 140 -29.06 -12.54 -2.77
C HIS A 140 -28.03 -11.52 -2.26
N ILE A 141 -26.75 -11.86 -2.20
CA ILE A 141 -25.70 -10.95 -1.75
C ILE A 141 -25.60 -9.72 -2.68
N LEU A 142 -25.63 -9.93 -3.99
CA LEU A 142 -25.55 -8.86 -4.99
C LEU A 142 -26.79 -7.95 -4.92
N LYS A 143 -27.98 -8.54 -4.80
CA LYS A 143 -29.26 -7.82 -4.76
C LYS A 143 -29.49 -7.09 -3.45
N CYS A 144 -29.34 -7.79 -2.33
CA CYS A 144 -29.73 -7.30 -1.00
C CYS A 144 -28.58 -6.63 -0.25
N ARG A 145 -27.32 -6.79 -0.68
CA ARG A 145 -26.12 -6.29 0.03
C ARG A 145 -26.02 -6.80 1.47
N THR A 146 -26.56 -7.98 1.72
CA THR A 146 -26.58 -8.62 3.04
C THR A 146 -25.89 -9.97 3.00
N VAL A 147 -25.10 -10.27 4.03
CA VAL A 147 -24.42 -11.55 4.20
C VAL A 147 -24.78 -12.13 5.57
N PHE A 148 -25.10 -13.41 5.61
CA PHE A 148 -25.42 -14.07 6.88
C PHE A 148 -24.18 -14.26 7.76
N LYS A 149 -24.33 -14.09 9.07
CA LYS A 149 -23.22 -14.14 10.02
C LYS A 149 -22.44 -15.46 9.99
N ASN A 150 -23.12 -16.60 9.87
CA ASN A 150 -22.54 -17.94 9.71
C ASN A 150 -21.58 -18.05 8.49
N VAL A 151 -21.85 -17.31 7.41
CA VAL A 151 -21.02 -17.25 6.20
C VAL A 151 -19.67 -16.60 6.49
N LEU A 152 -19.67 -15.54 7.29
CA LEU A 152 -18.48 -14.78 7.66
C LEU A 152 -17.75 -15.39 8.87
N GLN A 153 -18.49 -16.02 9.78
CA GLN A 153 -18.02 -16.63 11.03
C GLN A 153 -17.40 -18.01 10.85
N SER A 154 -16.97 -18.37 9.65
CA SER A 154 -16.12 -19.54 9.49
C SER A 154 -14.80 -19.29 10.25
N SER A 155 -14.69 -19.85 11.45
CA SER A 155 -13.63 -19.61 12.45
C SER A 155 -12.23 -20.02 11.96
N THR A 156 -12.13 -20.76 10.86
CA THR A 156 -10.86 -21.24 10.31
C THR A 156 -10.49 -20.52 9.01
N ARG A 157 -9.19 -20.17 8.88
CA ARG A 157 -8.59 -19.58 7.67
C ARG A 157 -8.92 -20.37 6.39
N LYS A 158 -9.00 -21.71 6.50
CA LYS A 158 -9.35 -22.64 5.40
C LYS A 158 -10.75 -22.40 4.84
N LYS A 159 -11.77 -22.25 5.69
CA LYS A 159 -13.16 -22.04 5.23
C LYS A 159 -13.34 -20.68 4.53
N ARG A 160 -12.68 -19.62 5.04
CA ARG A 160 -12.66 -18.30 4.38
C ARG A 160 -12.00 -18.35 3.00
N LYS A 161 -10.89 -19.09 2.88
CA LYS A 161 -10.21 -19.32 1.58
C LYS A 161 -11.16 -20.02 0.60
N LYS A 162 -11.85 -21.07 1.04
CA LYS A 162 -12.84 -21.79 0.21
C LYS A 162 -13.98 -20.88 -0.26
N LEU A 163 -14.61 -20.16 0.67
CA LEU A 163 -15.70 -19.22 0.36
C LEU A 163 -15.25 -18.12 -0.62
N GLY A 164 -14.08 -17.53 -0.38
CA GLY A 164 -13.52 -16.52 -1.27
C GLY A 164 -13.29 -17.05 -2.68
N MET A 165 -12.81 -18.30 -2.80
CA MET A 165 -12.61 -18.96 -4.09
C MET A 165 -13.92 -19.28 -4.81
N GLU A 166 -14.91 -19.82 -4.11
CA GLU A 166 -16.24 -20.11 -4.68
C GLU A 166 -16.89 -18.85 -5.24
N ILE A 167 -16.88 -17.76 -4.47
CA ILE A 167 -17.42 -16.47 -4.91
C ILE A 167 -16.59 -15.89 -6.06
N ALA A 168 -15.25 -15.94 -5.97
CA ALA A 168 -14.38 -15.44 -7.03
C ALA A 168 -14.64 -16.12 -8.37
N VAL A 169 -14.82 -17.44 -8.38
CA VAL A 169 -15.15 -18.20 -9.59
C VAL A 169 -16.50 -17.76 -10.15
N ASP A 170 -17.51 -17.57 -9.31
CA ASP A 170 -18.83 -17.11 -9.77
C ASP A 170 -18.79 -15.68 -10.32
N LEU A 171 -18.02 -14.78 -9.69
CA LEU A 171 -17.80 -13.42 -10.19
C LEU A 171 -17.08 -13.42 -11.55
N CYS A 172 -16.05 -14.25 -11.73
CA CYS A 172 -15.37 -14.40 -13.02
C CYS A 172 -16.35 -14.89 -14.11
N LYS A 173 -17.20 -15.87 -13.81
CA LYS A 173 -18.22 -16.37 -14.74
C LYS A 173 -19.19 -15.26 -15.14
N ARG A 174 -19.71 -14.49 -14.18
CA ARG A 174 -20.68 -13.41 -14.43
C ARG A 174 -20.08 -12.22 -15.18
N THR A 175 -18.80 -11.95 -15.00
CA THR A 175 -18.07 -10.90 -15.73
C THR A 175 -17.56 -11.37 -17.10
N GLY A 176 -17.68 -12.66 -17.42
CA GLY A 176 -17.08 -13.26 -18.62
C GLY A 176 -15.54 -13.21 -18.60
N LEU A 177 -14.93 -13.16 -17.41
CA LEU A 177 -13.48 -13.17 -17.26
C LEU A 177 -12.95 -14.61 -17.12
N PRO A 178 -11.83 -14.93 -17.79
CA PRO A 178 -11.23 -16.26 -17.68
C PRO A 178 -10.67 -16.50 -16.28
N THR A 179 -10.83 -17.73 -15.78
CA THR A 179 -10.21 -18.19 -14.53
C THR A 179 -8.80 -18.78 -14.74
N THR A 180 -8.41 -18.96 -16.01
CA THR A 180 -7.17 -19.65 -16.42
C THR A 180 -5.97 -18.72 -16.54
N ARG A 181 -6.16 -17.41 -16.71
CA ARG A 181 -5.08 -16.42 -16.79
C ARG A 181 -5.11 -15.47 -15.61
N TYR A 182 -3.95 -14.89 -15.32
CA TYR A 182 -3.84 -13.79 -14.38
C TYR A 182 -4.73 -12.62 -14.80
N LEU A 183 -5.45 -12.05 -13.84
CA LEU A 183 -6.29 -10.87 -14.04
C LEU A 183 -5.57 -9.62 -13.51
N GLY A 184 -5.51 -8.58 -14.34
CA GLY A 184 -4.77 -7.35 -14.06
C GLY A 184 -5.67 -6.13 -13.91
N LEU A 185 -5.06 -4.94 -13.91
CA LEU A 185 -5.76 -3.66 -13.78
C LEU A 185 -6.89 -3.48 -14.82
N ASN A 186 -6.69 -3.97 -16.05
CA ASN A 186 -7.66 -3.86 -17.15
C ASN A 186 -8.92 -4.70 -16.93
N ASP A 187 -8.89 -5.68 -16.04
CA ASP A 187 -10.04 -6.55 -15.74
C ASP A 187 -10.93 -5.97 -14.62
N ILE A 188 -10.42 -5.03 -13.84
CA ILE A 188 -11.12 -4.38 -12.71
C ILE A 188 -12.46 -3.76 -13.11
N PRO A 189 -12.59 -2.99 -14.23
CA PRO A 189 -13.85 -2.34 -14.58
C PRO A 189 -15.05 -3.29 -14.69
N LYS A 190 -14.82 -4.53 -15.10
CA LYS A 190 -15.91 -5.53 -15.19
C LYS A 190 -16.46 -5.90 -13.81
N PHE A 191 -15.59 -5.98 -12.80
CA PHE A 191 -16.03 -6.20 -11.42
C PHE A 191 -16.76 -4.99 -10.87
N GLU A 192 -16.30 -3.78 -11.17
CA GLU A 192 -16.95 -2.54 -10.74
C GLU A 192 -18.37 -2.42 -11.28
N GLN A 193 -18.56 -2.74 -12.55
CA GLN A 193 -19.87 -2.75 -13.19
C GLN A 193 -20.78 -3.81 -12.57
N LEU A 194 -20.31 -5.05 -12.42
CA LEU A 194 -21.11 -6.14 -11.86
C LEU A 194 -21.51 -5.88 -10.40
N LEU A 195 -20.57 -5.39 -9.60
CA LEU A 195 -20.74 -5.19 -8.16
C LEU A 195 -21.27 -3.80 -7.82
N ASN A 196 -21.40 -2.89 -8.78
CA ASN A 196 -21.73 -1.48 -8.57
C ASN A 196 -20.91 -0.86 -7.41
N VAL A 197 -19.59 -0.84 -7.56
CA VAL A 197 -18.60 -0.32 -6.58
C VAL A 197 -17.48 0.43 -7.29
N ASN A 198 -16.70 1.20 -6.54
CA ASN A 198 -15.44 1.78 -6.97
C ASN A 198 -14.27 0.96 -6.43
N ILE A 199 -13.30 0.57 -7.26
CA ILE A 199 -12.12 -0.20 -6.85
C ILE A 199 -10.85 0.64 -6.95
N PHE A 200 -10.36 1.12 -5.82
CA PHE A 200 -9.09 1.84 -5.75
C PHE A 200 -7.93 0.86 -5.60
N VAL A 201 -6.82 1.13 -6.29
CA VAL A 201 -5.64 0.24 -6.26
C VAL A 201 -4.43 0.99 -5.76
N VAL A 202 -3.82 0.45 -4.71
CA VAL A 202 -2.50 0.82 -4.21
C VAL A 202 -1.49 -0.20 -4.73
N SER A 203 -0.29 0.20 -5.14
CA SER A 203 0.72 -0.73 -5.62
C SER A 203 2.07 -0.59 -4.94
N SER A 204 2.74 -1.72 -4.70
CA SER A 204 4.13 -1.78 -4.23
C SER A 204 5.11 -1.11 -5.20
N ARG A 205 4.82 -1.12 -6.51
CA ARG A 205 5.70 -0.59 -7.56
C ARG A 205 5.90 0.92 -7.47
N VAL A 206 4.93 1.64 -6.93
CA VAL A 206 4.95 3.11 -6.77
C VAL A 206 5.06 3.53 -5.31
N SER A 207 5.83 2.78 -4.52
CA SER A 207 6.05 3.07 -3.09
C SER A 207 4.75 3.12 -2.28
N ASP A 208 3.88 2.11 -2.48
CA ASP A 208 2.58 1.98 -1.82
C ASP A 208 1.63 3.17 -2.06
N LYS A 209 1.72 3.81 -3.23
CA LYS A 209 0.80 4.87 -3.67
C LYS A 209 -0.34 4.31 -4.52
N PHE A 210 -1.39 5.11 -4.70
CA PHE A 210 -2.47 4.78 -5.61
C PHE A 210 -1.98 4.78 -7.06
N VAL A 211 -2.23 3.69 -7.78
CA VAL A 211 -2.05 3.59 -9.24
C VAL A 211 -3.36 3.73 -9.99
N ARG A 212 -4.49 3.56 -9.29
CA ARG A 212 -5.83 3.74 -9.83
C ARG A 212 -6.68 4.51 -8.85
N ILE A 213 -7.13 5.68 -9.29
CA ILE A 213 -8.01 6.58 -8.56
C ILE A 213 -9.23 6.83 -9.43
N LEU A 214 -10.40 6.72 -8.82
CA LEU A 214 -11.68 7.10 -9.43
C LEU A 214 -12.21 8.34 -8.73
N ASP A 215 -13.05 9.07 -9.45
CA ASP A 215 -13.86 10.13 -8.87
C ASP A 215 -14.79 9.55 -7.80
N ASN A 216 -15.05 10.35 -6.78
CA ASN A 216 -16.03 9.95 -5.78
C ASN A 216 -17.42 10.08 -6.37
N ASP A 217 -18.14 8.97 -6.37
CA ASP A 217 -19.58 8.93 -6.47
C ASP A 217 -20.17 8.20 -5.24
N ASP A 218 -21.48 7.96 -5.26
CA ASP A 218 -22.18 7.32 -4.14
C ASP A 218 -21.91 5.81 -4.03
N ARG A 219 -21.16 5.20 -4.95
CA ARG A 219 -20.86 3.77 -4.91
C ARG A 219 -19.87 3.44 -3.78
N PRO A 220 -20.00 2.27 -3.14
CA PRO A 220 -19.05 1.84 -2.11
C PRO A 220 -17.62 1.72 -2.66
N ASN A 221 -16.64 2.15 -1.87
CA ASN A 221 -15.22 2.05 -2.22
C ASN A 221 -14.61 0.76 -1.69
N LEU A 222 -14.05 -0.04 -2.58
CA LEU A 222 -13.16 -1.15 -2.28
C LEU A 222 -11.71 -0.71 -2.51
N TYR A 223 -10.80 -1.23 -1.70
CA TYR A 223 -9.38 -0.93 -1.80
C TYR A 223 -8.62 -2.23 -1.98
N LEU A 224 -7.73 -2.27 -2.96
CA LEU A 224 -6.87 -3.41 -3.26
C LEU A 224 -5.40 -3.01 -3.18
N TYR A 225 -4.56 -3.97 -2.82
CA TYR A 225 -3.12 -3.84 -2.86
C TYR A 225 -2.54 -4.76 -3.93
N HIS A 226 -1.88 -4.18 -4.92
CA HIS A 226 -1.20 -4.88 -6.00
C HIS A 226 0.29 -4.98 -5.69
N ILE A 227 0.74 -6.20 -5.44
CA ILE A 227 2.16 -6.52 -5.35
C ILE A 227 2.64 -6.77 -6.77
N GLU A 228 3.52 -5.90 -7.22
CA GLU A 228 4.18 -6.00 -8.50
C GLU A 228 5.68 -5.86 -8.23
N THR A 229 6.37 -6.99 -8.32
CA THR A 229 7.82 -7.12 -8.15
C THR A 229 8.35 -8.03 -9.25
N GLU A 230 9.66 -8.06 -9.47
CA GLU A 230 10.27 -8.95 -10.45
C GLU A 230 9.99 -10.44 -10.17
N ALA A 231 9.79 -10.81 -8.89
CA ALA A 231 9.58 -12.19 -8.46
C ALA A 231 8.11 -12.58 -8.29
N GLU A 232 7.21 -11.61 -8.09
CA GLU A 232 5.83 -11.87 -7.66
C GLU A 232 4.87 -10.81 -8.19
N ASN A 233 3.77 -11.26 -8.79
CA ASN A 233 2.62 -10.47 -9.19
C ASN A 233 1.37 -10.98 -8.49
N HIS A 234 0.79 -10.19 -7.59
CA HIS A 234 -0.23 -10.69 -6.69
C HIS A 234 -1.19 -9.62 -6.17
N TRP A 235 -2.39 -10.05 -5.81
CA TRP A 235 -3.44 -9.17 -5.31
C TRP A 235 -3.82 -9.49 -3.87
N HIS A 236 -4.02 -8.43 -3.09
CA HIS A 236 -4.56 -8.50 -1.74
C HIS A 236 -5.69 -7.49 -1.57
N GLY A 237 -6.57 -7.75 -0.60
CA GLY A 237 -7.63 -6.82 -0.22
C GLY A 237 -7.18 -5.88 0.89
N ILE A 238 -7.52 -4.60 0.82
CA ILE A 238 -7.33 -3.65 1.92
C ILE A 238 -8.69 -3.42 2.60
N VAL A 239 -8.80 -3.82 3.88
CA VAL A 239 -10.04 -3.69 4.67
C VAL A 239 -10.10 -2.43 5.51
N ASN A 240 -8.95 -1.81 5.77
CA ASN A 240 -8.89 -0.54 6.49
C ASN A 240 -7.82 0.34 5.86
N ILE A 241 -8.24 1.32 5.06
CA ILE A 241 -7.32 2.18 4.32
C ILE A 241 -6.46 3.07 5.24
N GLN A 242 -7.01 3.53 6.37
CA GLN A 242 -6.28 4.29 7.39
C GLN A 242 -5.19 3.44 8.04
N GLY A 243 -5.54 2.21 8.43
CA GLY A 243 -4.61 1.22 8.98
C GLY A 243 -3.54 0.81 7.96
N PHE A 244 -3.88 0.84 6.67
CA PHE A 244 -2.95 0.55 5.60
C PHE A 244 -1.86 1.62 5.52
N PHE A 245 -2.26 2.89 5.41
CA PHE A 245 -1.35 4.04 5.30
C PHE A 245 -0.75 4.53 6.62
N LYS A 246 -1.05 3.88 7.74
CA LYS A 246 -0.61 4.28 9.08
C LYS A 246 -1.14 5.63 9.57
N GLY A 247 -2.06 6.29 8.85
CA GLY A 247 -2.68 7.55 9.26
C GLY A 247 -3.80 7.37 10.29
N ALA A 248 -4.01 8.32 11.19
CA ALA A 248 -5.17 8.37 12.08
C ALA A 248 -6.49 8.49 11.29
N TYR A 249 -6.48 9.33 10.26
CA TYR A 249 -7.59 9.57 9.34
C TYR A 249 -7.17 9.34 7.88
N PHE A 250 -8.14 9.19 6.98
CA PHE A 250 -7.91 9.09 5.55
C PHE A 250 -8.98 9.91 4.83
N CYS A 251 -8.57 10.95 4.12
CA CYS A 251 -9.48 11.79 3.36
C CYS A 251 -9.93 11.05 2.10
N LYS A 252 -11.23 10.79 1.98
CA LYS A 252 -11.80 10.16 0.78
C LYS A 252 -11.72 11.06 -0.45
N ASN A 253 -11.61 12.37 -0.30
CA ASN A 253 -11.53 13.32 -1.42
C ASN A 253 -10.09 13.46 -1.89
N CYS A 254 -9.17 13.83 -0.99
CA CYS A 254 -7.76 14.02 -1.31
C CYS A 254 -7.00 12.69 -1.54
N LYS A 255 -7.59 11.55 -1.15
CA LYS A 255 -6.98 10.22 -1.22
C LYS A 255 -5.66 10.11 -0.44
N GLN A 256 -5.56 10.85 0.67
CA GLN A 256 -4.35 10.93 1.49
C GLN A 256 -4.62 10.60 2.95
N PRO A 257 -3.66 9.96 3.65
CA PRO A 257 -3.70 9.77 5.09
C PRO A 257 -3.34 11.07 5.84
N PHE A 258 -3.93 11.25 7.01
CA PHE A 258 -3.63 12.33 7.95
C PHE A 258 -3.40 11.73 9.35
N ASN A 259 -2.55 12.35 10.13
CA ASN A 259 -2.30 11.98 11.54
C ASN A 259 -3.08 12.88 12.48
#